data_AF-A0A928MNY3-F1
#
_entry.id   AF-A0A928MNY3-F1
#
_cell.length_a   1.000
_cell.length_b   1.000
_cell.length_c   1.000
_cell.angle_alpha   90.00
_cell.angle_beta   90.00
_cell.angle_gamma   90.00
#
_symmetry.space_group_name_H-M   'P 1'
#
loop_
_entity.id
_entity.type
_entity.pdbx_description
1 polymer ?
#
loop_
_entity_poly.entity_id
_entity_poly.type
_entity_poly.pdbx_seq_one_letter_code
_entity_poly.pdbx_strand_id
1 'polypeptide(L)'
;MAQLKMYWLAGTPITEVTIPEGYSVSNYKTEEDKLAWCECCRNGLIADDAGVEAFDGCITNNPNINLTEDVFFLDYAGEHVGTVTAFVMDGNVGDMHMVGIRTDHRGKGLAKILSYITLKHLSEKGVKHIALTTDEWRVSAVKSYLTAGFRPVEYDLGMQDRWEAMLETLKVDSVEMLYDDATPYHTIYRKGLAKKIKIGVLGAGRGRTMMRYCVSAGNAELVAICDINEKLLQEANEEYGQGKVACYTDFDEFLKHDMDCVVLANFANAHAPFAIRCLEAGKNVLSEVLPVQTMKEAVELIEAVERTGKIYAYAENYCYMAAPRKMYDLYRKGALGEFEYGEGEYMHNCEPGWHGLTGCSPKHWRNTMSAFYYCTHSLGPLVHIAGSRPVSVVGIEGPFNARMARMGAMAGAFGVEMVTLENGAVLKSLHGVGPSKNSVWYSIYGSKGRMESAREDAENGGTDKLYVNCDAGEGDNKSESVDTSTRDGLSDAADASGHGGSDYYVMHNLVEKLRGNRNAVIVDVYEAMDMFLPGYFALISAMKGGVTVEIPNLRDPAVREAWRNHTACTDPDVAGDMLLPSLSTGTPEIPDSTYEALKRYPYDKSITVDTRNELGIEL
;
A
#
# COMPACT_ATOMS: atom_id res chain seq x y z
N MET A 1 3.16 -6.11 17.11
CA MET A 1 2.97 -6.91 15.88
C MET A 1 1.69 -7.72 16.05
N ALA A 2 0.86 -7.85 15.03
CA ALA A 2 -0.37 -8.64 15.12
C ALA A 2 -0.07 -10.13 15.33
N GLN A 3 -0.95 -10.85 16.03
CA GLN A 3 -0.83 -12.31 16.20
C GLN A 3 -1.18 -13.06 14.90
N LEU A 4 -0.89 -14.35 14.83
CA LEU A 4 -1.50 -15.20 13.82
C LEU A 4 -2.97 -15.40 14.17
N LYS A 5 -3.87 -15.39 13.18
CA LYS A 5 -5.30 -15.69 13.37
C LYS A 5 -5.70 -16.92 12.55
N MET A 6 -6.53 -17.78 13.13
CA MET A 6 -7.02 -18.97 12.47
C MET A 6 -8.52 -19.17 12.70
N TYR A 7 -9.21 -19.75 11.72
CA TYR A 7 -10.61 -20.14 11.84
C TYR A 7 -10.82 -21.63 11.62
N TRP A 8 -11.68 -22.22 12.44
CA TRP A 8 -12.27 -23.53 12.18
C TRP A 8 -13.71 -23.31 11.70
N LEU A 9 -14.03 -23.79 10.50
CA LEU A 9 -15.34 -23.56 9.87
C LEU A 9 -16.35 -24.62 10.30
N ALA A 10 -17.60 -24.21 10.56
CA ALA A 10 -18.68 -25.14 10.82
C ALA A 10 -18.80 -26.20 9.70
N GLY A 11 -19.00 -27.46 10.10
CA GLY A 11 -19.03 -28.60 9.17
C GLY A 11 -17.65 -29.21 8.86
N THR A 12 -16.55 -28.62 9.33
CA THR A 12 -15.25 -29.28 9.31
C THR A 12 -15.30 -30.53 10.22
N PRO A 13 -14.74 -31.69 9.84
CA PRO A 13 -14.72 -32.85 10.72
C PRO A 13 -13.90 -32.60 11.99
N ILE A 14 -14.48 -32.90 13.16
CA ILE A 14 -13.76 -32.90 14.43
C ILE A 14 -13.05 -34.25 14.57
N THR A 15 -11.73 -34.23 14.71
CA THR A 15 -10.97 -35.45 15.00
C THR A 15 -11.16 -35.82 16.47
N GLU A 16 -11.74 -36.99 16.75
CA GLU A 16 -11.87 -37.48 18.12
C GLU A 16 -10.49 -37.72 18.75
N VAL A 17 -10.35 -37.34 20.02
CA VAL A 17 -9.13 -37.52 20.80
C VAL A 17 -9.48 -38.24 22.09
N THR A 18 -8.81 -39.36 22.36
CA THR A 18 -8.94 -40.07 23.64
C THR A 18 -8.15 -39.35 24.72
N ILE A 19 -8.79 -39.09 25.86
CA ILE A 19 -8.11 -38.56 27.04
C ILE A 19 -7.15 -39.64 27.58
N PRO A 20 -5.84 -39.36 27.73
CA PRO A 20 -4.89 -40.35 28.23
C PRO A 20 -5.23 -40.81 29.65
N GLU A 21 -4.81 -42.02 30.01
CA GLU A 21 -4.98 -42.55 31.35
C GLU A 21 -4.39 -41.60 32.41
N GLY A 22 -5.14 -41.35 33.48
CA GLY A 22 -4.78 -40.43 34.55
C GLY A 22 -5.17 -38.96 34.33
N TYR A 23 -5.66 -38.61 33.14
CA TYR A 23 -6.20 -37.28 32.85
C TYR A 23 -7.73 -37.25 32.91
N SER A 24 -8.30 -36.12 33.35
CA SER A 24 -9.73 -35.83 33.28
C SER A 24 -10.00 -34.41 32.83
N VAL A 25 -11.26 -34.09 32.52
CA VAL A 25 -11.69 -32.73 32.16
C VAL A 25 -12.67 -32.25 33.22
N SER A 26 -12.49 -31.01 33.65
CA SER A 26 -13.40 -30.33 34.56
C SER A 26 -13.68 -28.91 34.08
N ASN A 27 -14.71 -28.29 34.63
CA ASN A 27 -15.02 -26.87 34.42
C ASN A 27 -14.65 -26.07 35.67
N TYR A 28 -14.52 -24.75 35.52
CA TYR A 28 -14.37 -23.83 36.63
C TYR A 28 -15.48 -23.98 37.67
N LYS A 29 -15.10 -23.95 38.95
CA LYS A 29 -15.99 -24.11 40.11
C LYS A 29 -15.74 -23.08 41.20
N THR A 30 -14.48 -22.76 41.48
CA THR A 30 -14.10 -21.98 42.67
C THR A 30 -13.06 -20.92 42.36
N GLU A 31 -12.92 -19.94 43.26
CA GLU A 31 -11.87 -18.91 43.15
C GLU A 31 -10.44 -19.50 43.18
N GLU A 32 -10.23 -20.70 43.75
CA GLU A 32 -8.94 -21.38 43.74
C GLU A 32 -8.51 -21.76 42.30
N ASP A 33 -9.49 -21.99 41.42
CA ASP A 33 -9.26 -22.35 40.02
C ASP A 33 -8.68 -21.17 39.23
N LYS A 34 -8.90 -19.92 39.68
CA LYS A 34 -8.30 -18.73 39.05
C LYS A 34 -6.78 -18.78 39.12
N LEU A 35 -6.23 -19.15 40.27
CA LEU A 35 -4.78 -19.23 40.44
C LEU A 35 -4.20 -20.38 39.61
N ALA A 36 -4.89 -21.53 39.59
CA ALA A 36 -4.48 -22.68 38.79
C ALA A 36 -4.54 -22.40 37.27
N TRP A 37 -5.53 -21.62 36.83
CA TRP A 37 -5.58 -21.09 35.46
C TRP A 37 -4.36 -20.22 35.15
N CYS A 38 -3.99 -19.31 36.06
CA CYS A 38 -2.81 -18.47 35.88
C CYS A 38 -1.55 -19.33 35.77
N GLU A 39 -1.39 -20.36 36.59
CA GLU A 39 -0.27 -21.31 36.50
C GLU A 39 -0.20 -22.04 35.15
N CYS A 40 -1.34 -22.40 34.56
CA CYS A 40 -1.39 -22.99 33.21
C CYS A 40 -0.99 -21.99 32.12
N CYS A 41 -1.27 -20.70 32.33
CA CYS A 41 -1.05 -19.61 31.38
C CYS A 41 0.29 -18.88 31.55
N ARG A 42 1.03 -19.07 32.65
CA ARG A 42 2.40 -18.53 32.91
C ARG A 42 3.46 -19.16 32.01
N ASN A 43 3.27 -18.94 30.72
CA ASN A 43 3.92 -19.72 29.68
C ASN A 43 4.05 -18.90 28.37
N GLY A 44 4.02 -17.58 28.54
CA GLY A 44 3.97 -16.53 27.53
C GLY A 44 2.55 -16.09 27.14
N LEU A 45 1.49 -16.65 27.76
CA LEU A 45 0.12 -16.13 27.61
C LEU A 45 -0.20 -15.01 28.59
N ILE A 46 0.35 -15.07 29.81
CA ILE A 46 0.35 -14.00 30.81
C ILE A 46 1.76 -13.83 31.38
N ALA A 47 2.00 -12.73 32.11
CA ALA A 47 3.27 -12.51 32.79
C ALA A 47 3.55 -13.59 33.86
N ASP A 48 4.81 -13.94 34.05
CA ASP A 48 5.21 -15.04 34.96
C ASP A 48 4.85 -14.77 36.43
N ASP A 49 4.76 -13.50 36.81
CA ASP A 49 4.36 -13.03 38.14
C ASP A 49 2.86 -12.68 38.25
N ALA A 50 2.10 -12.82 37.17
CA ALA A 50 0.68 -12.50 37.15
C ALA A 50 -0.12 -13.38 38.13
N GLY A 51 -0.94 -12.73 38.95
CA GLY A 51 -1.90 -13.34 39.88
C GLY A 51 -3.30 -13.44 39.30
N VAL A 52 -4.30 -13.57 40.17
CA VAL A 52 -5.71 -13.74 39.80
C VAL A 52 -6.29 -12.56 39.02
N GLU A 53 -5.69 -11.38 39.12
CA GLU A 53 -6.07 -10.20 38.36
C GLU A 53 -5.94 -10.41 36.84
N ALA A 54 -5.02 -11.27 36.39
CA ALA A 54 -4.92 -11.63 34.97
C ALA A 54 -6.09 -12.52 34.53
N PHE A 55 -6.53 -13.45 35.38
CA PHE A 55 -7.76 -14.21 35.14
C PHE A 55 -8.96 -13.26 35.05
N ASP A 56 -9.09 -12.33 35.99
CA ASP A 56 -10.21 -11.40 35.99
C ASP A 56 -10.21 -10.50 34.75
N GLY A 57 -9.04 -9.99 34.35
CA GLY A 57 -8.86 -9.18 33.15
C GLY A 57 -9.20 -9.91 31.85
N CYS A 58 -8.76 -11.17 31.70
CA CYS A 58 -8.97 -11.95 30.48
C CYS A 58 -10.32 -12.66 30.42
N ILE A 59 -10.84 -13.11 31.57
CA ILE A 59 -11.95 -14.06 31.66
C ILE A 59 -13.15 -13.44 32.37
N THR A 60 -13.04 -13.09 33.67
CA THR A 60 -14.18 -12.64 34.48
C THR A 60 -14.83 -11.37 33.93
N ASN A 61 -14.04 -10.43 33.41
CA ASN A 61 -14.52 -9.14 32.91
C ASN A 61 -15.13 -9.22 31.51
N ASN A 62 -15.08 -10.37 30.84
CA ASN A 62 -15.69 -10.55 29.53
C ASN A 62 -17.15 -11.01 29.68
N PRO A 63 -18.14 -10.18 29.29
CA PRO A 63 -19.56 -10.49 29.49
C PRO A 63 -20.06 -11.69 28.66
N ASN A 64 -19.29 -12.13 27.66
CA ASN A 64 -19.64 -13.27 26.82
C ASN A 64 -19.21 -14.62 27.40
N ILE A 65 -18.51 -14.63 28.53
CA ILE A 65 -17.96 -15.85 29.14
C ILE A 65 -18.81 -16.25 30.34
N ASN A 66 -19.38 -17.45 30.29
CA ASN A 66 -19.92 -18.11 31.47
C ASN A 66 -18.84 -18.98 32.09
N LEU A 67 -18.30 -18.58 33.24
CA LEU A 67 -17.17 -19.27 33.89
C LEU A 67 -17.41 -20.78 34.01
N THR A 68 -18.58 -21.19 34.51
CA THR A 68 -18.88 -22.60 34.80
C THR A 68 -19.16 -23.45 33.56
N GLU A 69 -19.41 -22.84 32.41
CA GLU A 69 -19.73 -23.54 31.16
C GLU A 69 -18.61 -23.46 30.13
N ASP A 70 -17.89 -22.33 30.09
CA ASP A 70 -16.98 -22.00 29.00
C ASP A 70 -15.50 -22.14 29.41
N VAL A 71 -15.17 -22.17 30.71
CA VAL A 71 -13.79 -22.35 31.19
C VAL A 71 -13.57 -23.81 31.55
N PHE A 72 -12.69 -24.46 30.80
CA PHE A 72 -12.34 -25.86 30.95
C PHE A 72 -10.92 -26.03 31.49
N PHE A 73 -10.74 -27.07 32.29
CA PHE A 73 -9.46 -27.54 32.78
C PHE A 73 -9.21 -28.98 32.35
N LEU A 74 -7.95 -29.28 32.12
CA LEU A 74 -7.45 -30.64 32.02
C LEU A 74 -6.74 -30.96 33.34
N ASP A 75 -7.20 -31.98 34.03
CA ASP A 75 -6.71 -32.36 35.35
C ASP A 75 -5.79 -33.57 35.26
N TYR A 76 -4.79 -33.62 36.13
CA TYR A 76 -3.94 -34.78 36.34
C TYR A 76 -3.55 -34.89 37.81
N ALA A 77 -3.77 -36.06 38.41
CA ALA A 77 -3.47 -36.31 39.83
C ALA A 77 -4.10 -35.30 40.82
N GLY A 78 -5.26 -34.73 40.48
CA GLY A 78 -5.97 -33.76 41.31
C GLY A 78 -5.56 -32.30 41.10
N GLU A 79 -4.64 -32.01 40.18
CA GLU A 79 -4.22 -30.65 39.83
C GLU A 79 -4.67 -30.27 38.42
N HIS A 80 -4.98 -28.99 38.20
CA HIS A 80 -5.20 -28.45 36.87
C HIS A 80 -3.85 -28.26 36.15
N VAL A 81 -3.67 -28.94 35.02
CA VAL A 81 -2.41 -28.95 34.26
C VAL A 81 -2.54 -28.36 32.85
N GLY A 82 -3.76 -28.05 32.44
CA GLY A 82 -4.04 -27.26 31.24
C GLY A 82 -5.41 -26.61 31.33
N THR A 83 -5.63 -25.59 30.51
CA THR A 83 -6.89 -24.84 30.47
C THR A 83 -7.19 -24.32 29.07
N VAL A 84 -8.47 -24.14 28.77
CA VAL A 84 -8.97 -23.42 27.60
C VAL A 84 -10.29 -22.76 27.95
N THR A 85 -10.52 -21.57 27.41
CA THR A 85 -11.81 -20.90 27.52
C THR A 85 -12.47 -20.86 26.15
N ALA A 86 -13.69 -21.38 26.05
CA ALA A 86 -14.41 -21.57 24.80
C ALA A 86 -15.80 -20.92 24.88
N PHE A 87 -15.94 -19.73 24.32
CA PHE A 87 -17.18 -18.92 24.43
C PHE A 87 -17.67 -18.42 23.07
N VAL A 88 -18.88 -17.86 23.02
CA VAL A 88 -19.47 -17.31 21.80
C VAL A 88 -19.43 -15.79 21.88
N MET A 89 -18.76 -15.16 20.92
CA MET A 89 -18.74 -13.72 20.72
C MET A 89 -19.98 -13.23 19.97
N ASP A 90 -20.15 -11.90 19.96
CA ASP A 90 -21.14 -11.23 19.12
C ASP A 90 -21.05 -11.69 17.65
N GLY A 91 -22.20 -11.78 16.98
CA GLY A 91 -22.26 -12.22 15.58
C GLY A 91 -22.24 -13.74 15.36
N ASN A 92 -22.38 -14.54 16.43
CA ASN A 92 -22.40 -16.02 16.40
C ASN A 92 -21.07 -16.64 15.94
N VAL A 93 -19.97 -16.12 16.50
CA VAL A 93 -18.60 -16.61 16.27
C VAL A 93 -18.08 -17.21 17.58
N GLY A 94 -17.62 -18.46 17.54
CA GLY A 94 -16.96 -19.06 18.70
C GLY A 94 -15.54 -18.51 18.86
N ASP A 95 -15.04 -18.41 20.08
CA ASP A 95 -13.66 -18.06 20.38
C ASP A 95 -13.01 -19.16 21.22
N MET A 96 -11.84 -19.62 20.78
CA MET A 96 -10.97 -20.53 21.51
C MET A 96 -9.84 -19.72 22.14
N HIS A 97 -10.06 -19.33 23.40
CA HIS A 97 -9.25 -18.38 24.13
C HIS A 97 -8.34 -19.07 25.15
N MET A 98 -7.15 -18.48 25.36
CA MET A 98 -6.24 -18.81 26.47
C MET A 98 -5.95 -20.30 26.67
N VAL A 99 -5.50 -20.94 25.59
CA VAL A 99 -5.12 -22.36 25.58
C VAL A 99 -3.77 -22.55 26.29
N GLY A 100 -3.81 -22.81 27.60
CA GLY A 100 -2.66 -22.94 28.48
C GLY A 100 -2.33 -24.41 28.82
N ILE A 101 -1.04 -24.74 28.89
CA ILE A 101 -0.56 -26.03 29.42
C ILE A 101 0.66 -25.73 30.28
N ARG A 102 0.63 -26.24 31.52
CA ARG A 102 1.71 -26.11 32.49
C ARG A 102 3.01 -26.71 31.93
N THR A 103 4.13 -26.07 32.21
CA THR A 103 5.41 -26.33 31.51
C THR A 103 5.91 -27.76 31.70
N ASP A 104 5.69 -28.36 32.87
CA ASP A 104 5.99 -29.74 33.26
C ASP A 104 5.08 -30.81 32.60
N HIS A 105 4.00 -30.40 31.95
CA HIS A 105 3.06 -31.27 31.24
C HIS A 105 3.10 -31.16 29.70
N ARG A 106 4.03 -30.35 29.17
CA ARG A 106 4.21 -30.15 27.73
C ARG A 106 4.73 -31.40 27.01
N GLY A 107 4.54 -31.45 25.70
CA GLY A 107 5.01 -32.55 24.85
C GLY A 107 4.15 -33.82 24.89
N LYS A 108 3.12 -33.87 25.74
CA LYS A 108 2.21 -35.02 25.91
C LYS A 108 0.97 -35.00 25.01
N GLY A 109 0.91 -34.09 24.04
CA GLY A 109 -0.23 -33.96 23.12
C GLY A 109 -1.51 -33.33 23.70
N LEU A 110 -1.46 -32.79 24.92
CA LEU A 110 -2.63 -32.29 25.66
C LEU A 110 -3.36 -31.13 24.96
N ALA A 111 -2.66 -30.33 24.15
CA ALA A 111 -3.27 -29.24 23.38
C ALA A 111 -4.36 -29.74 22.40
N LYS A 112 -4.19 -30.96 21.88
CA LYS A 112 -5.19 -31.59 21.00
C LYS A 112 -6.49 -31.89 21.75
N ILE A 113 -6.39 -32.26 23.03
CA ILE A 113 -7.55 -32.53 23.89
C ILE A 113 -8.31 -31.23 24.14
N LEU A 114 -7.61 -30.16 24.52
CA LEU A 114 -8.21 -28.83 24.72
C LEU A 114 -8.88 -28.31 23.44
N SER A 115 -8.26 -28.51 22.28
CA SER A 115 -8.86 -28.19 20.98
C SER A 115 -10.12 -29.00 20.73
N TYR A 116 -10.07 -30.32 20.96
CA TYR A 116 -11.22 -31.21 20.80
C TYR A 116 -12.42 -30.80 21.68
N ILE A 117 -12.18 -30.50 22.96
CA ILE A 117 -13.21 -30.03 23.90
C ILE A 117 -13.84 -28.75 23.39
N THR A 118 -13.01 -27.77 23.01
CA THR A 118 -13.46 -26.47 22.51
C THR A 118 -14.30 -26.61 21.24
N LEU A 119 -13.81 -27.38 20.26
CA LEU A 119 -14.51 -27.61 19.01
C LEU A 119 -15.87 -28.26 19.23
N LYS A 120 -15.96 -29.26 20.12
CA LYS A 120 -17.23 -29.91 20.46
C LYS A 120 -18.20 -28.95 21.13
N HIS A 121 -17.75 -28.26 22.19
CA HIS A 121 -18.56 -27.30 22.96
C HIS A 121 -19.14 -26.20 22.07
N LEU A 122 -18.30 -25.56 21.25
CA LEU A 122 -18.74 -24.45 20.41
C LEU A 122 -19.54 -24.92 19.19
N SER A 123 -19.27 -26.11 18.65
CA SER A 123 -20.08 -26.67 17.57
C SER A 123 -21.50 -26.99 18.02
N GLU A 124 -21.70 -27.47 19.26
CA GLU A 124 -23.02 -27.69 19.85
C GLU A 124 -23.81 -26.39 20.03
N LYS A 125 -23.12 -25.25 20.15
CA LYS A 125 -23.72 -23.90 20.21
C LYS A 125 -24.09 -23.33 18.82
N GLY A 126 -23.82 -24.04 17.72
CA GLY A 126 -24.26 -23.65 16.37
C GLY A 126 -23.54 -22.41 15.81
N VAL A 127 -22.30 -22.17 16.22
CA VAL A 127 -21.48 -21.05 15.72
C VAL A 127 -21.14 -21.21 14.24
N LYS A 128 -20.93 -20.09 13.52
CA LYS A 128 -20.56 -20.12 12.09
C LYS A 128 -19.13 -20.63 11.88
N HIS A 129 -18.23 -20.18 12.74
CA HIS A 129 -16.84 -20.59 12.79
C HIS A 129 -16.31 -20.35 14.21
N ILE A 130 -15.16 -20.94 14.51
CA ILE A 130 -14.44 -20.77 15.77
C ILE A 130 -13.12 -20.07 15.47
N ALA A 131 -12.87 -18.96 16.13
CA ALA A 131 -11.68 -18.15 16.02
C ALA A 131 -10.66 -18.46 17.11
N LEU A 132 -9.38 -18.30 16.76
CA LEU A 132 -8.31 -18.17 17.75
C LEU A 132 -7.21 -17.25 17.22
N THR A 133 -6.48 -16.64 18.13
CA THR A 133 -5.21 -15.99 17.85
C THR A 133 -4.07 -16.66 18.60
N THR A 134 -2.87 -16.60 18.03
CA THR A 134 -1.68 -17.19 18.66
C THR A 134 -0.40 -16.53 18.16
N ASP A 135 0.63 -16.50 19.00
CA ASP A 135 1.93 -15.98 18.60
C ASP A 135 2.74 -17.01 17.81
N GLU A 136 3.54 -16.54 16.86
CA GLU A 136 4.35 -17.38 15.97
C GLU A 136 5.35 -18.26 16.72
N TRP A 137 5.91 -17.78 17.82
CA TRP A 137 6.87 -18.55 18.63
C TRP A 137 6.21 -19.77 19.31
N ARG A 138 4.88 -19.85 19.37
CA ARG A 138 4.12 -21.02 19.86
C ARG A 138 3.97 -22.11 18.78
N VAL A 139 5.06 -22.46 18.11
CA VAL A 139 5.11 -23.40 16.96
C VAL A 139 4.33 -24.71 17.22
N SER A 140 4.48 -25.31 18.42
CA SER A 140 3.75 -26.54 18.76
C SER A 140 2.23 -26.37 18.87
N ALA A 141 1.77 -25.20 19.33
CA ALA A 141 0.35 -24.88 19.41
C ALA A 141 -0.23 -24.66 18.01
N VAL A 142 0.44 -23.85 17.19
CA VAL A 142 0.06 -23.63 15.77
C VAL A 142 -0.08 -24.97 15.04
N LYS A 143 0.89 -25.88 15.21
CA LYS A 143 0.83 -27.23 14.63
C LYS A 143 -0.40 -28.00 15.09
N SER A 144 -0.73 -27.93 16.39
CA SER A 144 -1.91 -28.62 16.92
C SER A 144 -3.21 -28.06 16.36
N TYR A 145 -3.32 -26.74 16.18
CA TYR A 145 -4.51 -26.09 15.62
C TYR A 145 -4.71 -26.45 14.15
N LEU A 146 -3.65 -26.40 13.34
CA LEU A 146 -3.71 -26.85 11.94
C LEU A 146 -4.15 -28.32 11.86
N THR A 147 -3.62 -29.17 12.74
CA THR A 147 -4.02 -30.60 12.81
C THR A 147 -5.49 -30.77 13.23
N ALA A 148 -6.02 -29.86 14.05
CA ALA A 148 -7.42 -29.85 14.47
C ALA A 148 -8.39 -29.30 13.39
N GLY A 149 -7.87 -28.88 12.22
CA GLY A 149 -8.66 -28.39 11.09
C GLY A 149 -8.83 -26.87 11.05
N PHE A 150 -8.14 -26.12 11.93
CA PHE A 150 -8.09 -24.66 11.81
C PHE A 150 -7.31 -24.26 10.56
N ARG A 151 -7.76 -23.17 9.94
CA ARG A 151 -7.22 -22.60 8.71
C ARG A 151 -6.64 -21.20 8.99
N PRO A 152 -5.47 -20.85 8.43
CA PRO A 152 -4.95 -19.49 8.46
C PRO A 152 -5.93 -18.44 7.97
N VAL A 153 -5.83 -17.21 8.49
CA VAL A 153 -6.66 -16.07 8.11
C VAL A 153 -5.81 -14.89 7.65
N GLU A 154 -6.17 -14.30 6.52
CA GLU A 154 -5.67 -13.03 5.98
C GLU A 154 -6.50 -11.88 6.54
N TYR A 155 -5.96 -11.16 7.53
CA TYR A 155 -6.68 -10.09 8.23
C TYR A 155 -5.83 -8.83 8.50
N ASP A 156 -4.54 -8.87 8.22
CA ASP A 156 -3.61 -7.76 8.46
C ASP A 156 -2.47 -7.81 7.43
N LEU A 157 -1.84 -6.68 7.16
CA LEU A 157 -0.80 -6.58 6.12
C LEU A 157 0.35 -7.56 6.36
N GLY A 158 0.73 -8.29 5.30
CA GLY A 158 1.82 -9.27 5.33
C GLY A 158 1.48 -10.61 5.99
N MET A 159 0.20 -10.89 6.31
CA MET A 159 -0.16 -12.12 7.03
C MET A 159 0.10 -13.38 6.21
N GLN A 160 -0.15 -13.38 4.90
CA GLN A 160 0.22 -14.49 4.01
C GLN A 160 1.72 -14.86 4.13
N ASP A 161 2.64 -13.90 3.99
CA ASP A 161 4.08 -14.18 4.05
C ASP A 161 4.51 -14.76 5.42
N ARG A 162 3.89 -14.28 6.49
CA ARG A 162 4.10 -14.80 7.85
C ARG A 162 3.61 -16.24 7.98
N TRP A 163 2.46 -16.55 7.39
CA TRP A 163 1.96 -17.93 7.34
C TRP A 163 2.84 -18.83 6.49
N GLU A 164 3.30 -18.40 5.31
CA GLU A 164 4.19 -19.20 4.47
C GLU A 164 5.52 -19.52 5.19
N ALA A 165 6.05 -18.58 5.98
CA ALA A 165 7.20 -18.79 6.86
C ALA A 165 6.90 -19.76 8.03
N MET A 166 5.71 -19.67 8.62
CA MET A 166 5.25 -20.60 9.64
C MET A 166 5.11 -22.03 9.10
N LEU A 167 4.51 -22.19 7.91
CA LEU A 167 4.37 -23.48 7.24
C LEU A 167 5.73 -24.11 6.89
N GLU A 168 6.73 -23.28 6.53
CA GLU A 168 8.11 -23.72 6.31
C GLU A 168 8.70 -24.32 7.59
N THR A 169 8.55 -23.61 8.71
CA THR A 169 9.01 -24.06 10.04
C THR A 169 8.31 -25.35 10.46
N LEU A 170 7.01 -25.48 10.16
CA LEU A 170 6.19 -26.64 10.49
C LEU A 170 6.37 -27.82 9.53
N LYS A 171 7.03 -27.61 8.39
CA LYS A 171 7.14 -28.54 7.26
C LYS A 171 5.77 -29.01 6.75
N VAL A 172 4.82 -28.07 6.67
CA VAL A 172 3.50 -28.28 6.06
C VAL A 172 3.55 -27.72 4.64
N ASP A 173 3.35 -28.56 3.63
CA ASP A 173 3.55 -28.13 2.25
C ASP A 173 2.53 -27.07 1.81
N SER A 174 1.28 -27.19 2.26
CA SER A 174 0.22 -26.25 1.92
C SER A 174 -0.96 -26.30 2.89
N VAL A 175 -1.74 -25.22 2.94
CA VAL A 175 -3.01 -25.14 3.68
C VAL A 175 -3.95 -24.15 3.00
N GLU A 176 -5.26 -24.39 3.09
CA GLU A 176 -6.28 -23.42 2.68
C GLU A 176 -6.30 -22.24 3.67
N MET A 177 -6.19 -21.03 3.14
CA MET A 177 -6.31 -19.78 3.89
C MET A 177 -7.70 -19.16 3.65
N LEU A 178 -8.14 -18.34 4.60
CA LEU A 178 -9.42 -17.65 4.59
C LEU A 178 -9.21 -16.13 4.70
N TYR A 179 -10.23 -15.36 4.33
CA TYR A 179 -10.34 -13.96 4.73
C TYR A 179 -10.93 -13.81 6.14
N ASP A 180 -10.80 -12.63 6.74
CA ASP A 180 -11.33 -12.32 8.08
C ASP A 180 -12.87 -12.42 8.17
N ASP A 181 -13.57 -12.35 7.03
CA ASP A 181 -15.02 -12.63 6.95
C ASP A 181 -15.35 -14.13 6.86
N ALA A 182 -14.35 -15.00 7.05
CA ALA A 182 -14.38 -16.45 6.90
C ALA A 182 -14.71 -16.97 5.50
N THR A 183 -14.68 -16.12 4.46
CA THR A 183 -14.80 -16.57 3.07
C THR A 183 -13.48 -17.20 2.59
N PRO A 184 -13.52 -18.15 1.62
CA PRO A 184 -12.31 -18.75 1.06
C PRO A 184 -11.38 -17.69 0.45
N TYR A 185 -10.09 -17.81 0.75
CA TYR A 185 -9.04 -17.04 0.08
C TYR A 185 -8.40 -17.88 -1.03
N HIS A 186 -7.35 -18.63 -0.75
CA HIS A 186 -6.82 -19.70 -1.60
C HIS A 186 -5.90 -20.63 -0.79
N THR A 187 -5.38 -21.67 -1.43
CA THR A 187 -4.32 -22.49 -0.85
C THR A 187 -2.99 -21.75 -0.89
N ILE A 188 -2.38 -21.56 0.27
CA ILE A 188 -1.00 -21.06 0.41
C ILE A 188 -0.05 -22.24 0.59
N TYR A 189 1.21 -22.02 0.24
CA TYR A 189 2.26 -23.03 0.31
C TYR A 189 3.35 -22.57 1.27
N ARG A 190 4.10 -23.50 1.88
CA ARG A 190 5.29 -23.08 2.64
C ARG A 190 6.23 -22.26 1.76
N LYS A 191 6.97 -21.34 2.38
CA LYS A 191 7.79 -20.32 1.70
C LYS A 191 8.68 -20.87 0.59
N GLY A 192 9.31 -22.04 0.76
CA GLY A 192 10.15 -22.65 -0.27
C GLY A 192 9.40 -23.19 -1.50
N LEU A 193 8.08 -23.36 -1.42
CA LEU A 193 7.20 -23.86 -2.49
C LEU A 193 6.26 -22.78 -3.04
N ALA A 194 6.17 -21.62 -2.41
CA ALA A 194 5.31 -20.52 -2.84
C ALA A 194 5.78 -19.96 -4.20
N LYS A 195 4.83 -19.73 -5.12
CA LYS A 195 5.13 -19.13 -6.43
C LYS A 195 5.56 -17.68 -6.21
N LYS A 196 6.77 -17.34 -6.67
CA LYS A 196 7.21 -15.95 -6.79
C LYS A 196 6.69 -15.33 -8.08
N ILE A 197 6.36 -14.05 -8.03
CA ILE A 197 6.01 -13.27 -9.23
C ILE A 197 7.30 -12.88 -9.96
N LYS A 198 7.42 -13.29 -11.23
CA LYS A 198 8.57 -12.92 -12.09
C LYS A 198 8.38 -11.51 -12.64
N ILE A 199 9.31 -10.61 -12.32
CA ILE A 199 9.28 -9.19 -12.67
C ILE A 199 10.37 -8.88 -13.70
N GLY A 200 9.98 -8.25 -14.80
CA GLY A 200 10.89 -7.51 -15.67
C GLY A 200 10.82 -6.01 -15.39
N VAL A 201 11.93 -5.29 -15.53
CA VAL A 201 11.96 -3.83 -15.32
C VAL A 201 12.50 -3.12 -16.56
N LEU A 202 11.69 -2.22 -17.14
CA LEU A 202 12.08 -1.30 -18.20
C LEU A 202 12.48 0.04 -17.58
N GLY A 203 13.76 0.37 -17.58
CA GLY A 203 14.34 1.57 -16.96
C GLY A 203 15.19 1.22 -15.72
N ALA A 204 16.51 1.36 -15.84
CA ALA A 204 17.51 1.05 -14.82
C ALA A 204 17.95 2.27 -13.97
N GLY A 205 17.24 3.39 -14.10
CA GLY A 205 17.31 4.55 -13.20
C GLY A 205 16.33 4.39 -12.03
N ARG A 206 15.14 5.00 -12.16
CA ARG A 206 14.05 4.91 -11.15
C ARG A 206 13.68 3.46 -10.82
N GLY A 207 13.71 2.55 -11.80
CA GLY A 207 13.37 1.14 -11.61
C GLY A 207 14.25 0.40 -10.60
N ARG A 208 15.43 0.92 -10.23
CA ARG A 208 16.28 0.33 -9.18
C ARG A 208 15.54 0.19 -7.84
N THR A 209 14.64 1.11 -7.51
CA THR A 209 13.86 0.99 -6.28
C THR A 209 12.94 -0.24 -6.30
N MET A 210 12.32 -0.54 -7.44
CA MET A 210 11.46 -1.72 -7.61
C MET A 210 12.28 -3.01 -7.72
N MET A 211 13.49 -2.94 -8.29
CA MET A 211 14.44 -4.05 -8.27
C MET A 211 14.85 -4.42 -6.84
N ARG A 212 15.06 -3.43 -5.96
CA ARG A 212 15.36 -3.65 -4.54
C ARG A 212 14.28 -4.47 -3.85
N TYR A 213 13.01 -4.17 -4.09
CA TYR A 213 11.88 -4.95 -3.58
C TYR A 213 11.99 -6.43 -3.99
N CYS A 214 12.29 -6.69 -5.28
CA CYS A 214 12.43 -8.05 -5.81
C CYS A 214 13.56 -8.84 -5.12
N VAL A 215 14.58 -8.15 -4.61
CA VAL A 215 15.68 -8.76 -3.85
C VAL A 215 15.31 -9.03 -2.39
N SER A 216 14.54 -8.14 -1.75
CA SER A 216 14.30 -8.18 -0.30
C SER A 216 13.01 -8.88 0.13
N ALA A 217 11.92 -8.77 -0.63
CA ALA A 217 10.58 -9.19 -0.17
C ALA A 217 10.37 -10.71 -0.19
N GLY A 218 11.06 -11.44 -1.07
CA GLY A 218 11.03 -12.91 -1.13
C GLY A 218 9.81 -13.53 -1.83
N ASN A 219 8.77 -12.74 -2.13
CA ASN A 219 7.58 -13.12 -2.89
C ASN A 219 7.63 -12.70 -4.39
N ALA A 220 8.69 -11.99 -4.80
CA ALA A 220 8.96 -11.59 -6.17
C ALA A 220 10.39 -12.01 -6.59
N GLU A 221 10.63 -12.06 -7.90
CA GLU A 221 11.93 -12.38 -8.49
C GLU A 221 12.19 -11.47 -9.70
N LEU A 222 13.34 -10.79 -9.72
CA LEU A 222 13.79 -10.00 -10.87
C LEU A 222 14.37 -10.96 -11.93
N VAL A 223 13.76 -11.03 -13.11
CA VAL A 223 14.17 -11.97 -14.17
C VAL A 223 14.74 -11.29 -15.42
N ALA A 224 14.38 -10.04 -15.67
CA ALA A 224 14.90 -9.25 -16.79
C ALA A 224 15.00 -7.75 -16.48
N ILE A 225 16.00 -7.09 -17.05
CA ILE A 225 16.15 -5.62 -17.04
C ILE A 225 16.28 -5.15 -18.49
N CYS A 226 15.61 -4.07 -18.84
CA CYS A 226 15.74 -3.39 -20.12
C CYS A 226 16.06 -1.92 -19.91
N ASP A 227 17.12 -1.41 -20.56
CA ASP A 227 17.43 0.02 -20.60
C ASP A 227 18.23 0.32 -21.88
N ILE A 228 18.02 1.50 -22.47
CA ILE A 228 18.80 1.96 -23.62
C ILE A 228 20.26 2.26 -23.25
N ASN A 229 20.53 2.50 -21.97
CA ASN A 229 21.85 2.79 -21.44
C ASN A 229 22.50 1.50 -20.89
N GLU A 230 23.38 0.91 -21.69
CA GLU A 230 24.12 -0.32 -21.34
C GLU A 230 24.86 -0.23 -20.00
N LYS A 231 25.38 0.95 -19.65
CA LYS A 231 26.09 1.14 -18.38
C LYS A 231 25.14 1.03 -17.18
N LEU A 232 24.00 1.74 -17.22
CA LEU A 232 23.00 1.65 -16.14
C LEU A 232 22.43 0.24 -16.01
N LEU A 233 22.24 -0.43 -17.16
CA LEU A 233 21.79 -1.82 -17.23
C LEU A 233 22.77 -2.78 -16.55
N GLN A 234 24.08 -2.68 -16.84
CA GLN A 234 25.12 -3.51 -16.23
C GLN A 234 25.21 -3.27 -14.72
N GLU A 235 25.27 -2.01 -14.29
CA GLU A 235 25.32 -1.65 -12.86
C GLU A 235 24.11 -2.19 -12.10
N ALA A 236 22.90 -2.07 -12.67
CA ALA A 236 21.68 -2.58 -12.04
C ALA A 236 21.68 -4.11 -11.96
N ASN A 237 22.18 -4.83 -12.99
CA ASN A 237 22.30 -6.28 -12.94
C ASN A 237 23.36 -6.74 -11.92
N GLU A 238 24.48 -6.03 -11.80
CA GLU A 238 25.47 -6.32 -10.77
C GLU A 238 24.88 -6.13 -9.36
N GLU A 239 24.20 -5.01 -9.13
CA GLU A 239 23.66 -4.61 -7.82
C GLU A 239 22.46 -5.48 -7.39
N TYR A 240 21.49 -5.69 -8.27
CA TYR A 240 20.21 -6.34 -7.95
C TYR A 240 20.07 -7.75 -8.53
N GLY A 241 20.68 -8.01 -9.68
CA GLY A 241 20.63 -9.30 -10.36
C GLY A 241 21.78 -10.25 -10.03
N GLN A 242 22.78 -9.80 -9.28
CA GLN A 242 24.03 -10.53 -9.00
C GLN A 242 24.71 -11.04 -10.28
N GLY A 243 24.56 -10.31 -11.39
CA GLY A 243 25.07 -10.67 -12.72
C GLY A 243 24.36 -11.84 -13.40
N LYS A 244 23.20 -12.28 -12.90
CA LYS A 244 22.45 -13.45 -13.42
C LYS A 244 21.16 -13.09 -14.12
N VAL A 245 20.73 -11.84 -14.05
CA VAL A 245 19.47 -11.38 -14.65
C VAL A 245 19.67 -11.09 -16.12
N ALA A 246 18.68 -11.42 -16.95
CA ALA A 246 18.74 -11.17 -18.39
C ALA A 246 18.70 -9.66 -18.67
N CYS A 247 19.59 -9.19 -19.53
CA CYS A 247 19.74 -7.76 -19.84
C CYS A 247 19.42 -7.50 -21.31
N TYR A 248 18.64 -6.47 -21.57
CA TYR A 248 18.19 -6.10 -22.90
C TYR A 248 18.37 -4.60 -23.14
N THR A 249 18.77 -4.22 -24.35
CA THR A 249 18.71 -2.84 -24.83
C THR A 249 17.59 -2.62 -25.84
N ASP A 250 16.95 -3.71 -26.28
CA ASP A 250 15.82 -3.72 -27.19
C ASP A 250 14.57 -4.21 -26.45
N PHE A 251 13.50 -3.42 -26.52
CA PHE A 251 12.26 -3.72 -25.82
C PHE A 251 11.53 -4.94 -26.41
N ASP A 252 11.63 -5.18 -27.72
CA ASP A 252 10.92 -6.27 -28.38
C ASP A 252 11.50 -7.63 -27.99
N GLU A 253 12.83 -7.71 -27.83
CA GLU A 253 13.50 -8.87 -27.26
C GLU A 253 13.22 -9.01 -25.75
N PHE A 254 13.21 -7.91 -24.99
CA PHE A 254 12.83 -7.92 -23.58
C PHE A 254 11.42 -8.50 -23.37
N LEU A 255 10.45 -8.06 -24.18
CA LEU A 255 9.05 -8.45 -24.06
C LEU A 255 8.81 -9.96 -24.25
N LYS A 256 9.70 -10.64 -25.00
CA LYS A 256 9.67 -12.10 -25.21
C LYS A 256 10.10 -12.90 -23.97
N HIS A 257 10.69 -12.26 -22.96
CA HIS A 257 11.18 -12.95 -21.77
C HIS A 257 10.02 -13.57 -20.94
N ASP A 258 10.30 -14.68 -20.26
CA ASP A 258 9.32 -15.33 -19.37
C ASP A 258 9.20 -14.58 -18.03
N MET A 259 8.19 -13.73 -17.94
CA MET A 259 7.85 -12.90 -16.79
C MET A 259 6.33 -12.77 -16.64
N ASP A 260 5.86 -12.55 -15.41
CA ASP A 260 4.44 -12.36 -15.09
C ASP A 260 4.02 -10.88 -15.17
N CYS A 261 4.94 -9.96 -14.86
CA CYS A 261 4.68 -8.52 -14.80
C CYS A 261 5.89 -7.69 -15.26
N VAL A 262 5.63 -6.53 -15.86
CA VAL A 262 6.63 -5.54 -16.27
C VAL A 262 6.46 -4.26 -15.44
N VAL A 263 7.54 -3.77 -14.86
CA VAL A 263 7.63 -2.43 -14.27
C VAL A 263 8.12 -1.46 -15.35
N LEU A 264 7.34 -0.43 -15.65
CA LEU A 264 7.71 0.67 -16.53
C LEU A 264 8.25 1.81 -15.67
N ALA A 265 9.54 2.07 -15.78
CA ALA A 265 10.27 3.13 -15.09
C ALA A 265 11.23 3.86 -16.06
N ASN A 266 10.87 3.89 -17.34
CA ASN A 266 11.53 4.65 -18.40
C ASN A 266 11.04 6.11 -18.41
N PHE A 267 11.15 6.80 -19.54
CA PHE A 267 10.58 8.15 -19.66
C PHE A 267 9.06 8.13 -19.51
N ALA A 268 8.58 8.94 -18.56
CA ALA A 268 7.20 8.97 -18.10
C ALA A 268 6.19 9.19 -19.23
N ASN A 269 6.53 10.07 -20.17
CA ASN A 269 5.68 10.37 -21.31
C ASN A 269 5.52 9.22 -22.32
N ALA A 270 6.31 8.15 -22.20
CA ALA A 270 6.24 6.98 -23.07
C ALA A 270 5.61 5.74 -22.40
N HIS A 271 5.12 5.83 -21.15
CA HIS A 271 4.62 4.66 -20.43
C HIS A 271 3.41 4.01 -21.10
N ALA A 272 2.40 4.76 -21.54
CA ALA A 272 1.17 4.18 -22.09
C ALA A 272 1.41 3.28 -23.32
N PRO A 273 2.18 3.70 -24.36
CA PRO A 273 2.51 2.81 -25.47
C PRO A 273 3.21 1.51 -25.05
N PHE A 274 4.17 1.57 -24.11
CA PHE A 274 4.83 0.35 -23.61
C PHE A 274 3.89 -0.51 -22.77
N ALA A 275 3.04 0.09 -21.94
CA ALA A 275 2.04 -0.60 -21.14
C ALA A 275 1.07 -1.39 -22.02
N ILE A 276 0.51 -0.76 -23.06
CA ILE A 276 -0.38 -1.41 -24.02
C ILE A 276 0.29 -2.63 -24.63
N ARG A 277 1.54 -2.50 -25.10
CA ARG A 277 2.30 -3.62 -25.68
C ARG A 277 2.54 -4.76 -24.68
N CYS A 278 2.83 -4.44 -23.42
CA CYS A 278 2.98 -5.43 -22.35
C CYS A 278 1.67 -6.19 -22.09
N LEU A 279 0.56 -5.46 -21.96
CA LEU A 279 -0.77 -6.04 -21.71
C LEU A 279 -1.19 -6.97 -22.86
N GLU A 280 -1.00 -6.55 -24.12
CA GLU A 280 -1.28 -7.36 -25.32
C GLU A 280 -0.39 -8.61 -25.43
N ALA A 281 0.85 -8.53 -24.93
CA ALA A 281 1.73 -9.70 -24.79
C ALA A 281 1.36 -10.62 -23.61
N GLY A 282 0.25 -10.33 -22.91
CA GLY A 282 -0.25 -11.10 -21.80
C GLY A 282 0.50 -10.87 -20.48
N LYS A 283 1.23 -9.77 -20.35
CA LYS A 283 1.97 -9.38 -19.14
C LYS A 283 1.16 -8.37 -18.31
N ASN A 284 1.24 -8.46 -16.99
CA ASN A 284 0.74 -7.40 -16.12
C ASN A 284 1.71 -6.21 -16.12
N VAL A 285 1.25 -5.03 -15.70
CA VAL A 285 2.04 -3.80 -15.73
C VAL A 285 1.96 -3.06 -14.40
N LEU A 286 3.12 -2.63 -13.90
CA LEU A 286 3.24 -1.52 -12.97
C LEU A 286 3.83 -0.33 -13.72
N SER A 287 3.16 0.81 -13.74
CA SER A 287 3.64 2.01 -14.43
C SER A 287 4.02 3.08 -13.43
N GLU A 288 5.24 3.61 -13.50
CA GLU A 288 5.62 4.85 -12.83
C GLU A 288 4.74 6.04 -13.26
N VAL A 289 4.84 7.13 -12.50
CA VAL A 289 3.95 8.28 -12.64
C VAL A 289 4.07 9.00 -13.99
N LEU A 290 2.95 9.65 -14.34
CA LEU A 290 2.35 9.93 -15.64
C LEU A 290 1.82 8.67 -16.33
N PRO A 291 0.51 8.38 -16.24
CA PRO A 291 -0.05 7.17 -16.82
C PRO A 291 -0.16 7.29 -18.35
N VAL A 292 -0.37 8.51 -18.86
CA VAL A 292 -0.54 8.85 -20.28
C VAL A 292 0.00 10.26 -20.55
N GLN A 293 0.25 10.58 -21.81
CA GLN A 293 0.57 11.92 -22.28
C GLN A 293 -0.59 12.56 -23.07
N THR A 294 -1.43 11.74 -23.72
CA THR A 294 -2.57 12.20 -24.53
C THR A 294 -3.89 11.52 -24.13
N MET A 295 -5.01 12.13 -24.51
CA MET A 295 -6.33 11.53 -24.35
C MET A 295 -6.54 10.31 -25.25
N LYS A 296 -5.88 10.28 -26.42
CA LYS A 296 -5.82 9.08 -27.27
C LYS A 296 -5.20 7.90 -26.51
N GLU A 297 -4.05 8.11 -25.88
CA GLU A 297 -3.39 7.07 -25.08
C GLU A 297 -4.23 6.63 -23.89
N ALA A 298 -4.97 7.54 -23.25
CA ALA A 298 -5.93 7.19 -22.19
C ALA A 298 -6.99 6.19 -22.68
N VAL A 299 -7.58 6.46 -23.85
CA VAL A 299 -8.54 5.54 -24.47
C VAL A 299 -7.90 4.21 -24.79
N GLU A 300 -6.74 4.21 -25.47
CA GLU A 300 -6.07 2.99 -25.90
C GLU A 300 -5.61 2.12 -24.72
N LEU A 301 -5.12 2.73 -23.64
CA LEU A 301 -4.67 2.04 -22.44
C LEU A 301 -5.85 1.39 -21.69
N ILE A 302 -6.95 2.13 -21.48
CA ILE A 302 -8.17 1.58 -20.86
C ILE A 302 -8.68 0.37 -21.67
N GLU A 303 -8.79 0.54 -22.99
CA GLU A 303 -9.30 -0.52 -23.87
C GLU A 303 -8.36 -1.75 -23.91
N ALA A 304 -7.04 -1.55 -23.79
CA ALA A 304 -6.08 -2.65 -23.68
C ALA A 304 -6.25 -3.42 -22.36
N VAL A 305 -6.42 -2.73 -21.23
CA VAL A 305 -6.70 -3.36 -19.93
C VAL A 305 -8.00 -4.17 -19.99
N GLU A 306 -9.09 -3.57 -20.49
CA GLU A 306 -10.39 -4.22 -20.63
C GLU A 306 -10.34 -5.46 -21.55
N ARG A 307 -9.67 -5.34 -22.71
CA ARG A 307 -9.58 -6.41 -23.70
C ARG A 307 -8.74 -7.59 -23.23
N THR A 308 -7.63 -7.33 -22.55
CA THR A 308 -6.66 -8.36 -22.15
C THR A 308 -7.00 -8.99 -20.81
N GLY A 309 -7.76 -8.29 -19.96
CA GLY A 309 -8.04 -8.70 -18.58
C GLY A 309 -6.80 -8.74 -17.68
N LYS A 310 -5.68 -8.14 -18.13
CA LYS A 310 -4.43 -8.06 -17.36
C LYS A 310 -4.48 -6.91 -16.37
N ILE A 311 -3.69 -7.02 -15.31
CA ILE A 311 -3.60 -5.98 -14.29
C ILE A 311 -2.69 -4.88 -14.78
N TYR A 312 -3.20 -3.65 -14.78
CA TYR A 312 -2.42 -2.42 -14.82
C TYR A 312 -2.53 -1.77 -13.44
N ALA A 313 -1.39 -1.51 -12.82
CA ALA A 313 -1.28 -0.74 -11.59
C ALA A 313 -0.45 0.53 -11.85
N TYR A 314 -0.92 1.65 -11.31
CA TYR A 314 -0.22 2.93 -11.35
C TYR A 314 0.57 3.13 -10.05
N ALA A 315 1.87 3.40 -10.18
CA ALA A 315 2.80 3.54 -9.07
C ALA A 315 2.76 4.95 -8.48
N GLU A 316 1.56 5.46 -8.15
CA GLU A 316 1.41 6.68 -7.35
C GLU A 316 1.79 6.38 -5.91
N ASN A 317 3.08 6.46 -5.61
CA ASN A 317 3.64 6.13 -4.32
C ASN A 317 3.14 7.05 -3.21
N TYR A 318 2.70 8.29 -3.49
CA TYR A 318 2.19 9.17 -2.45
C TYR A 318 0.89 8.66 -1.80
N CYS A 319 0.11 7.82 -2.49
CA CYS A 319 -1.04 7.15 -1.88
C CYS A 319 -0.63 6.20 -0.74
N TYR A 320 0.61 5.72 -0.76
CA TYR A 320 1.14 4.75 0.19
C TYR A 320 2.15 5.35 1.17
N MET A 321 2.33 6.67 1.18
CA MET A 321 3.03 7.36 2.26
C MET A 321 2.35 7.06 3.60
N ALA A 322 3.11 7.05 4.69
CA ALA A 322 2.63 6.55 5.98
C ALA A 322 1.34 7.24 6.45
N ALA A 323 1.28 8.58 6.37
CA ALA A 323 0.07 9.33 6.75
C ALA A 323 -1.11 9.14 5.77
N PRO A 324 -1.00 9.35 4.45
CA PRO A 324 -2.10 9.10 3.51
C PRO A 324 -2.67 7.68 3.55
N ARG A 325 -1.82 6.66 3.65
CA ARG A 325 -2.26 5.27 3.79
C ARG A 325 -3.07 5.06 5.07
N LYS A 326 -2.62 5.64 6.18
CA LYS A 326 -3.36 5.58 7.44
C LYS A 326 -4.69 6.35 7.39
N MET A 327 -4.72 7.49 6.69
CA MET A 327 -5.96 8.23 6.41
C MET A 327 -6.94 7.37 5.62
N TYR A 328 -6.47 6.69 4.56
CA TYR A 328 -7.27 5.75 3.78
C TYR A 328 -7.87 4.66 4.68
N ASP A 329 -7.06 3.99 5.49
CA ASP A 329 -7.52 2.91 6.38
C ASP A 329 -8.59 3.37 7.37
N LEU A 330 -8.40 4.54 7.99
CA LEU A 330 -9.34 5.08 8.98
C LEU A 330 -10.62 5.58 8.31
N TYR A 331 -10.53 6.23 7.14
CA TYR A 331 -11.69 6.64 6.37
C TYR A 331 -12.54 5.43 5.96
N ARG A 332 -11.92 4.35 5.46
CA ARG A 332 -12.62 3.10 5.10
C ARG A 332 -13.26 2.40 6.29
N LYS A 333 -12.77 2.64 7.51
CA LYS A 333 -13.39 2.21 8.78
C LYS A 333 -14.52 3.12 9.27
N GLY A 334 -14.87 4.16 8.51
CA GLY A 334 -15.97 5.08 8.81
C GLY A 334 -15.62 6.19 9.80
N ALA A 335 -14.33 6.43 10.08
CA ALA A 335 -13.90 7.38 11.11
C ALA A 335 -14.31 8.84 10.82
N LEU A 336 -14.49 9.22 9.56
CA LEU A 336 -14.87 10.59 9.17
C LEU A 336 -16.30 10.74 8.66
N GLY A 337 -17.09 9.66 8.60
CA GLY A 337 -18.38 9.70 7.92
C GLY A 337 -18.22 9.94 6.41
N GLU A 338 -19.01 10.86 5.85
CA GLU A 338 -19.00 11.17 4.41
C GLU A 338 -17.90 12.17 4.08
N PHE A 339 -17.17 11.96 2.98
CA PHE A 339 -16.08 12.86 2.55
C PHE A 339 -16.62 14.18 1.98
N GLU A 340 -16.17 15.32 2.52
CA GLU A 340 -16.69 16.65 2.17
C GLU A 340 -15.64 17.54 1.49
N TYR A 341 -14.38 17.48 1.94
CA TYR A 341 -13.32 18.35 1.48
C TYR A 341 -11.93 17.74 1.67
N GLY A 342 -10.98 18.07 0.79
CA GLY A 342 -9.58 17.68 0.97
C GLY A 342 -8.59 18.67 0.37
N GLU A 343 -7.40 18.75 0.94
CA GLU A 343 -6.27 19.51 0.42
C GLU A 343 -5.00 18.66 0.37
N GLY A 344 -4.21 18.85 -0.69
CA GLY A 344 -2.98 18.12 -0.92
C GLY A 344 -1.91 19.02 -1.53
N GLU A 345 -0.67 18.79 -1.12
CA GLU A 345 0.48 19.59 -1.54
C GLU A 345 1.66 18.70 -1.95
N TYR A 346 2.26 19.00 -3.10
CA TYR A 346 3.51 18.42 -3.59
C TYR A 346 4.38 19.52 -4.20
N MET A 347 5.15 20.19 -3.34
CA MET A 347 6.12 21.19 -3.74
C MET A 347 7.50 20.55 -3.65
N HIS A 348 8.24 20.51 -4.76
CA HIS A 348 9.54 19.85 -4.82
C HIS A 348 10.54 20.76 -5.52
N ASN A 349 11.55 21.22 -4.79
CA ASN A 349 12.66 21.94 -5.41
C ASN A 349 13.58 20.96 -6.17
N CYS A 350 13.28 20.72 -7.44
CA CYS A 350 14.07 19.81 -8.26
C CYS A 350 15.32 20.46 -8.90
N GLU A 351 15.50 21.78 -8.77
CA GLU A 351 16.62 22.54 -9.36
C GLU A 351 18.00 21.87 -9.14
N PRO A 352 18.34 21.37 -7.93
CA PRO A 352 19.66 20.80 -7.66
C PRO A 352 20.03 19.56 -8.47
N GLY A 353 19.05 18.80 -8.97
CA GLY A 353 19.27 17.55 -9.71
C GLY A 353 18.69 17.55 -11.14
N TRP A 354 18.07 18.65 -11.55
CA TRP A 354 17.30 18.72 -12.80
C TRP A 354 18.15 18.45 -14.04
N HIS A 355 19.39 18.93 -14.08
CA HIS A 355 20.32 18.74 -15.20
C HIS A 355 20.65 17.25 -15.41
N GLY A 356 20.80 16.49 -14.32
CA GLY A 356 21.00 15.04 -14.37
C GLY A 356 19.73 14.31 -14.84
N LEU A 357 18.57 14.66 -14.27
CA LEU A 357 17.27 14.05 -14.60
C LEU A 357 16.83 14.28 -16.05
N THR A 358 17.30 15.34 -16.68
CA THR A 358 16.93 15.72 -18.06
C THR A 358 18.02 15.42 -19.09
N GLY A 359 19.20 15.01 -18.64
CA GLY A 359 20.40 14.94 -19.49
C GLY A 359 20.74 16.28 -20.15
N CYS A 360 20.32 17.40 -19.55
CA CYS A 360 20.43 18.75 -20.11
C CYS A 360 19.80 18.91 -21.52
N SER A 361 18.81 18.08 -21.87
CA SER A 361 18.19 18.12 -23.20
C SER A 361 16.97 19.06 -23.20
N PRO A 362 16.90 20.06 -24.11
CA PRO A 362 15.72 20.91 -24.24
C PRO A 362 14.44 20.13 -24.61
N LYS A 363 14.60 18.99 -25.28
CA LYS A 363 13.50 18.12 -25.71
C LYS A 363 13.08 17.08 -24.67
N HIS A 364 13.75 17.03 -23.52
CA HIS A 364 13.37 16.08 -22.48
C HIS A 364 11.96 16.40 -21.97
N TRP A 365 11.11 15.39 -21.79
CA TRP A 365 9.70 15.58 -21.41
C TRP A 365 9.51 16.45 -20.16
N ARG A 366 10.40 16.34 -19.16
CA ARG A 366 10.38 17.22 -17.97
C ARG A 366 10.55 18.70 -18.30
N ASN A 367 11.30 19.05 -19.34
CA ASN A 367 11.49 20.44 -19.75
C ASN A 367 10.30 20.98 -20.53
N THR A 368 9.53 20.11 -21.20
CA THR A 368 8.37 20.50 -22.03
C THR A 368 7.03 20.24 -21.34
N MET A 369 6.96 19.49 -20.25
CA MET A 369 5.71 19.24 -19.52
C MET A 369 5.14 20.53 -18.92
N SER A 370 3.83 20.56 -18.70
CA SER A 370 3.20 21.62 -17.89
C SER A 370 3.34 21.33 -16.39
N ALA A 371 3.27 22.37 -15.56
CA ALA A 371 3.25 22.22 -14.11
C ALA A 371 2.10 21.31 -13.64
N PHE A 372 0.96 21.32 -14.35
CA PHE A 372 -0.22 20.52 -14.00
C PHE A 372 -0.07 19.02 -14.26
N TYR A 373 0.88 18.59 -15.08
CA TYR A 373 0.98 17.16 -15.42
C TYR A 373 1.53 16.33 -14.26
N TYR A 374 2.20 16.97 -13.29
CA TYR A 374 2.76 16.30 -12.12
C TYR A 374 1.88 16.47 -10.86
N CYS A 375 0.56 16.59 -11.05
CA CYS A 375 -0.41 16.80 -9.98
C CYS A 375 -0.71 15.55 -9.14
N THR A 376 -0.37 14.35 -9.64
CA THR A 376 -0.82 13.09 -9.03
C THR A 376 -0.28 12.89 -7.63
N HIS A 377 0.90 13.42 -7.30
CA HIS A 377 1.42 13.35 -5.95
C HIS A 377 0.61 14.18 -4.94
N SER A 378 0.08 15.35 -5.31
CA SER A 378 -0.76 16.16 -4.41
C SER A 378 -2.23 15.73 -4.43
N LEU A 379 -2.76 15.38 -5.60
CA LEU A 379 -4.17 15.06 -5.78
C LEU A 379 -4.48 13.57 -5.57
N GLY A 380 -3.58 12.69 -6.00
CA GLY A 380 -3.79 11.25 -6.03
C GLY A 380 -4.19 10.65 -4.69
N PRO A 381 -3.48 10.95 -3.59
CA PRO A 381 -3.86 10.44 -2.27
C PRO A 381 -5.28 10.84 -1.86
N LEU A 382 -5.73 12.03 -2.21
CA LEU A 382 -7.09 12.50 -1.90
C LEU A 382 -8.15 11.73 -2.71
N VAL A 383 -7.90 11.54 -4.01
CA VAL A 383 -8.77 10.73 -4.89
C VAL A 383 -8.84 9.30 -4.39
N HIS A 384 -7.71 8.73 -4.00
CA HIS A 384 -7.61 7.37 -3.46
C HIS A 384 -8.38 7.20 -2.14
N ILE A 385 -8.23 8.16 -1.23
CA ILE A 385 -8.97 8.17 0.04
C ILE A 385 -10.47 8.32 -0.22
N ALA A 386 -10.89 9.33 -0.99
CA ALA A 386 -12.31 9.61 -1.24
C ALA A 386 -13.00 8.47 -2.00
N GLY A 387 -12.33 7.86 -2.97
CA GLY A 387 -12.89 6.85 -3.87
C GLY A 387 -14.08 7.34 -4.70
N SER A 388 -14.16 8.65 -4.94
CA SER A 388 -15.19 9.32 -5.74
C SER A 388 -14.55 9.98 -6.96
N ARG A 389 -15.21 9.91 -8.11
CA ARG A 389 -14.64 10.39 -9.37
C ARG A 389 -14.58 11.92 -9.46
N PRO A 390 -13.47 12.52 -9.92
CA PRO A 390 -13.42 13.92 -10.37
C PRO A 390 -14.33 14.21 -11.57
N VAL A 391 -15.12 15.28 -11.50
CA VAL A 391 -16.10 15.66 -12.55
C VAL A 391 -15.81 17.00 -13.21
N SER A 392 -15.14 17.92 -12.52
CA SER A 392 -14.74 19.21 -13.09
C SER A 392 -13.53 19.77 -12.36
N VAL A 393 -12.79 20.66 -13.03
CA VAL A 393 -11.60 21.31 -12.49
C VAL A 393 -11.52 22.78 -12.87
N VAL A 394 -10.94 23.59 -11.98
CA VAL A 394 -10.44 24.95 -12.25
C VAL A 394 -8.94 24.96 -12.00
N GLY A 395 -8.15 25.42 -12.96
CA GLY A 395 -6.69 25.49 -12.88
C GLY A 395 -6.17 26.93 -12.89
N ILE A 396 -5.17 27.19 -12.05
CA ILE A 396 -4.40 28.45 -12.00
C ILE A 396 -2.92 28.09 -11.98
N GLU A 397 -2.13 28.65 -12.89
CA GLU A 397 -0.70 28.39 -12.97
C GLU A 397 0.11 29.52 -12.33
N GLY A 398 1.14 29.15 -11.57
CA GLY A 398 2.14 30.09 -11.07
C GLY A 398 3.01 30.62 -12.20
N PRO A 399 3.66 31.78 -12.00
CA PRO A 399 4.46 32.40 -13.06
C PRO A 399 5.71 31.56 -13.39
N PHE A 400 6.10 31.57 -14.66
CA PHE A 400 7.46 31.25 -15.06
C PHE A 400 8.43 32.24 -14.39
N ASN A 401 9.52 31.74 -13.83
CA ASN A 401 10.46 32.56 -13.05
C ASN A 401 11.92 32.22 -13.36
N ALA A 402 12.84 32.96 -12.74
CA ALA A 402 14.28 32.79 -12.95
C ALA A 402 14.79 31.38 -12.59
N ARG A 403 14.12 30.64 -11.69
CA ARG A 403 14.49 29.26 -11.35
C ARG A 403 14.15 28.32 -12.50
N MET A 404 12.92 28.38 -12.98
CA MET A 404 12.47 27.59 -14.13
C MET A 404 13.36 27.84 -15.35
N ALA A 405 13.71 29.12 -15.58
CA ALA A 405 14.65 29.50 -16.63
C ALA A 405 16.04 28.86 -16.47
N ARG A 406 16.62 28.83 -15.25
CA ARG A 406 17.91 28.18 -14.99
C ARG A 406 17.86 26.67 -15.15
N MET A 407 16.75 26.04 -14.76
CA MET A 407 16.51 24.61 -14.96
C MET A 407 16.33 24.25 -16.45
N GLY A 408 15.97 25.22 -17.29
CA GLY A 408 15.57 24.99 -18.68
C GLY A 408 14.21 24.32 -18.80
N ALA A 409 13.37 24.44 -17.77
CA ALA A 409 12.00 23.93 -17.73
C ALA A 409 11.04 25.04 -18.17
N MET A 410 10.16 24.74 -19.13
CA MET A 410 9.33 25.74 -19.82
C MET A 410 7.98 26.03 -19.12
N ALA A 411 7.66 25.32 -18.03
CA ALA A 411 6.42 25.48 -17.28
C ALA A 411 6.44 26.63 -16.27
N GLY A 412 5.27 26.95 -15.72
CA GLY A 412 5.17 27.72 -14.48
C GLY A 412 5.83 26.99 -13.30
N ALA A 413 6.17 27.73 -12.24
CA ALA A 413 6.86 27.14 -11.09
C ALA A 413 6.01 26.13 -10.30
N PHE A 414 4.68 26.28 -10.36
CA PHE A 414 3.68 25.43 -9.72
C PHE A 414 2.32 25.60 -10.39
N GLY A 415 1.42 24.64 -10.18
CA GLY A 415 0.01 24.70 -10.52
C GLY A 415 -0.86 24.60 -9.27
N VAL A 416 -2.04 25.23 -9.32
CA VAL A 416 -3.10 25.09 -8.33
C VAL A 416 -4.35 24.64 -9.05
N GLU A 417 -5.01 23.62 -8.54
CA GLU A 417 -6.26 23.14 -9.08
C GLU A 417 -7.31 22.92 -7.98
N MET A 418 -8.56 23.26 -8.30
CA MET A 418 -9.74 22.94 -7.50
C MET A 418 -10.59 21.96 -8.28
N VAL A 419 -10.81 20.77 -7.71
CA VAL A 419 -11.48 19.65 -8.34
C VAL A 419 -12.79 19.37 -7.63
N THR A 420 -13.88 19.25 -8.37
CA THR A 420 -15.17 18.80 -7.84
C THR A 420 -15.31 17.30 -8.07
N LEU A 421 -15.70 16.56 -7.05
CA LEU A 421 -16.00 15.13 -7.12
C LEU A 421 -17.49 14.90 -7.42
N GLU A 422 -17.84 13.69 -7.83
CA GLU A 422 -19.22 13.35 -8.22
C GLU A 422 -20.23 13.42 -7.08
N ASN A 423 -19.77 13.27 -5.83
CA ASN A 423 -20.58 13.47 -4.63
C ASN A 423 -20.72 14.95 -4.23
N GLY A 424 -20.10 15.87 -4.98
CA GLY A 424 -20.10 17.31 -4.71
C GLY A 424 -18.98 17.80 -3.80
N ALA A 425 -18.15 16.91 -3.24
CA ALA A 425 -16.98 17.28 -2.45
C ALA A 425 -15.95 18.03 -3.31
N VAL A 426 -15.10 18.83 -2.66
CA VAL A 426 -14.07 19.63 -3.34
C VAL A 426 -12.68 19.24 -2.86
N LEU A 427 -11.75 19.10 -3.80
CA LEU A 427 -10.33 18.89 -3.53
C LEU A 427 -9.54 20.12 -3.98
N LYS A 428 -8.59 20.57 -3.15
CA LYS A 428 -7.57 21.57 -3.53
C LYS A 428 -6.22 20.88 -3.67
N SER A 429 -5.59 21.01 -4.83
CA SER A 429 -4.27 20.44 -5.11
C SER A 429 -3.29 21.57 -5.48
N LEU A 430 -2.15 21.60 -4.79
CA LEU A 430 -1.01 22.49 -5.07
C LEU A 430 0.21 21.62 -5.40
N HIS A 431 0.79 21.80 -6.57
CA HIS A 431 1.92 20.98 -7.01
C HIS A 431 2.93 21.78 -7.83
N GLY A 432 4.20 21.41 -7.79
CA GLY A 432 5.21 22.04 -8.64
C GLY A 432 6.64 21.61 -8.38
N VAL A 433 7.46 21.72 -9.44
CA VAL A 433 8.90 21.41 -9.42
C VAL A 433 9.79 22.65 -9.31
N GLY A 434 9.18 23.85 -9.37
CA GLY A 434 9.85 25.15 -9.29
C GLY A 434 9.86 25.91 -7.95
N PRO A 435 9.34 25.41 -6.80
CA PRO A 435 9.48 26.11 -5.52
C PRO A 435 10.92 26.09 -4.98
N SER A 436 11.18 26.93 -3.99
CA SER A 436 12.50 27.05 -3.34
C SER A 436 12.82 25.98 -2.33
N LYS A 437 11.79 25.37 -1.77
CA LYS A 437 11.85 24.34 -0.75
C LYS A 437 10.80 23.28 -1.05
N ASN A 438 11.03 22.11 -0.48
CA ASN A 438 10.08 21.03 -0.57
C ASN A 438 8.93 21.28 0.40
N SER A 439 7.75 20.79 0.08
CA SER A 439 6.66 20.66 1.02
C SER A 439 5.71 19.58 0.53
N VAL A 440 5.38 18.66 1.44
CA VAL A 440 4.35 17.64 1.23
C VAL A 440 3.39 17.71 2.41
N TRP A 441 2.09 17.71 2.11
CA TRP A 441 1.05 17.86 3.13
C TRP A 441 -0.32 17.40 2.63
N TYR A 442 -1.12 16.80 3.52
CA TYR A 442 -2.48 16.38 3.24
C TYR A 442 -3.41 16.71 4.42
N SER A 443 -4.63 17.12 4.09
CA SER A 443 -5.71 17.34 5.06
C SER A 443 -7.04 16.93 4.45
N ILE A 444 -7.87 16.20 5.19
CA ILE A 444 -9.18 15.70 4.74
C ILE A 444 -10.24 15.96 5.79
N TYR A 445 -11.45 16.23 5.33
CA TYR A 445 -12.62 16.54 6.14
C TYR A 445 -13.78 15.66 5.71
N GLY A 446 -14.52 15.17 6.69
CA GLY A 446 -15.81 14.53 6.48
C GLY A 446 -16.81 14.92 7.55
N SER A 447 -18.03 14.40 7.42
CA SER A 447 -19.16 14.75 8.28
C SER A 447 -18.95 14.49 9.78
N LYS A 448 -17.93 13.70 10.15
CA LYS A 448 -17.55 13.34 11.53
C LYS A 448 -16.12 13.72 11.90
N GLY A 449 -15.52 14.70 11.22
CA GLY A 449 -14.27 15.31 11.65
C GLY A 449 -13.23 15.43 10.55
N ARG A 450 -11.95 15.41 10.93
CA ARG A 450 -10.83 15.64 10.02
C ARG A 450 -9.58 14.83 10.36
N MET A 451 -8.72 14.66 9.36
CA MET A 451 -7.37 14.13 9.53
C MET A 451 -6.36 15.01 8.80
N GLU A 452 -5.18 15.17 9.37
CA GLU A 452 -4.14 16.05 8.82
C GLU A 452 -2.75 15.43 9.04
N SER A 453 -1.93 15.39 7.99
CA SER A 453 -0.54 14.97 8.13
C SER A 453 0.29 16.13 8.67
N ALA A 454 1.40 15.82 9.35
CA ALA A 454 2.40 16.84 9.59
C ALA A 454 2.96 17.37 8.25
N ARG A 455 3.24 18.67 8.22
CA ARG A 455 3.86 19.35 7.08
C ARG A 455 5.38 19.28 7.21
N GLU A 456 6.09 19.16 6.09
CA GLU A 456 7.54 18.91 6.06
C GLU A 456 8.37 19.83 7.00
N ASP A 457 8.14 21.14 6.97
CA ASP A 457 8.88 22.13 7.78
C ASP A 457 8.43 22.20 9.26
N ALA A 458 7.38 21.48 9.66
CA ALA A 458 6.91 21.52 11.04
C ALA A 458 7.82 20.75 12.02
N GLU A 459 8.80 20.00 11.51
CA GLU A 459 9.79 19.19 12.26
C GLU A 459 9.20 18.19 13.29
N ASN A 460 7.87 18.01 13.30
CA ASN A 460 7.14 17.14 14.21
C ASN A 460 7.06 15.70 13.69
N GLY A 461 8.19 15.11 13.29
CA GLY A 461 8.23 13.75 12.73
C GLY A 461 7.93 13.68 11.22
N GLY A 462 8.11 14.77 10.48
CA GLY A 462 8.04 14.80 9.02
C GLY A 462 6.67 14.46 8.44
N THR A 463 6.62 13.93 7.23
CA THR A 463 5.36 13.53 6.55
C THR A 463 4.74 12.24 7.10
N ASP A 464 5.34 11.65 8.14
CA ASP A 464 4.95 10.34 8.66
C ASP A 464 3.94 10.42 9.81
N LYS A 465 3.72 11.59 10.40
CA LYS A 465 2.74 11.77 11.48
C LYS A 465 1.34 12.08 10.96
N LEU A 466 0.34 11.57 11.67
CA LEU A 466 -1.07 11.81 11.39
C LEU A 466 -1.77 12.35 12.64
N TYR A 467 -2.44 13.49 12.51
CA TYR A 467 -3.33 14.04 13.53
C TYR A 467 -4.77 13.69 13.15
N VAL A 468 -5.49 13.00 14.03
CA VAL A 468 -6.89 12.60 13.83
C VAL A 468 -7.76 13.35 14.81
N ASN A 469 -8.81 13.99 14.32
CA ASN A 469 -9.79 14.68 15.14
C ASN A 469 -11.18 14.26 14.66
N CYS A 470 -11.78 13.31 15.37
CA CYS A 470 -13.09 12.73 15.04
C CYS A 470 -14.13 13.10 16.09
N ASP A 471 -15.35 13.31 15.60
CA ASP A 471 -16.55 13.54 16.37
C ASP A 471 -17.26 12.22 16.72
N ALA A 472 -18.02 12.21 17.82
CA ALA A 472 -18.81 11.03 18.21
C ALA A 472 -20.08 10.90 17.36
N GLY A 473 -20.69 12.02 17.01
CA GLY A 473 -21.79 12.14 16.06
C GLY A 473 -21.65 13.38 15.17
N GLU A 474 -22.42 13.41 14.09
CA GLU A 474 -22.44 14.58 13.19
C GLU A 474 -22.93 15.83 13.95
N GLY A 475 -22.22 16.95 13.78
CA GLY A 475 -22.54 18.22 14.42
C GLY A 475 -21.89 18.43 15.81
N ASP A 476 -21.10 17.48 16.29
CA ASP A 476 -20.22 17.72 17.43
C ASP A 476 -19.07 18.68 17.05
N ASN A 477 -18.42 19.26 18.06
CA ASN A 477 -17.24 20.13 17.87
C ASN A 477 -16.26 20.08 19.04
N LYS A 478 -16.37 19.06 19.89
CA LYS A 478 -15.62 18.92 21.16
C LYS A 478 -14.71 17.72 21.09
N SER A 479 -13.73 17.77 20.22
CA SER A 479 -12.73 16.72 20.06
C SER A 479 -11.34 17.33 19.93
N GLU A 480 -10.41 16.79 20.70
CA GLU A 480 -8.98 17.12 20.58
C GLU A 480 -8.35 16.23 19.50
N SER A 481 -7.33 16.76 18.83
CA SER A 481 -6.56 15.96 17.88
C SER A 481 -5.68 14.94 18.61
N VAL A 482 -5.66 13.71 18.12
CA VAL A 482 -4.82 12.62 18.62
C VAL A 482 -3.68 12.37 17.63
N ASP A 483 -2.44 12.37 18.12
CA ASP A 483 -1.26 11.88 17.37
C ASP A 483 -1.42 10.38 17.16
N THR A 484 -1.62 9.99 15.91
CA THR A 484 -2.00 8.64 15.50
C THR A 484 -0.83 7.96 14.80
N SER A 485 -0.42 6.81 15.33
CA SER A 485 0.63 6.00 14.71
C SER A 485 0.23 5.55 13.30
N THR A 486 1.16 5.77 12.36
CA THR A 486 1.08 5.37 10.96
C THR A 486 1.84 4.08 10.67
N ARG A 487 2.50 3.48 11.67
CA ARG A 487 3.22 2.21 11.54
C ARG A 487 2.27 1.00 11.57
N ASP A 488 2.70 -0.07 10.91
CA ASP A 488 2.00 -1.33 10.72
C ASP A 488 3.01 -2.50 10.59
N GLY A 489 2.51 -3.70 10.29
CA GLY A 489 3.30 -4.93 10.21
C GLY A 489 4.42 -4.95 9.16
N LEU A 490 4.37 -4.08 8.14
CA LEU A 490 5.37 -4.02 7.05
C LEU A 490 6.32 -2.82 7.16
N SER A 491 6.10 -1.92 8.12
CA SER A 491 6.87 -0.66 8.19
C SER A 491 8.39 -0.89 8.28
N ASP A 492 8.84 -1.87 9.06
CA ASP A 492 10.27 -2.15 9.22
C ASP A 492 10.92 -2.66 7.91
N ALA A 493 10.17 -3.40 7.10
CA ALA A 493 10.63 -3.83 5.77
C ALA A 493 10.59 -2.66 4.77
N ALA A 494 9.58 -1.80 4.89
CA ALA A 494 9.38 -0.64 4.03
C ALA A 494 10.45 0.46 4.25
N ASP A 495 10.95 0.64 5.48
CA ASP A 495 11.95 1.66 5.84
C ASP A 495 13.26 1.58 5.01
N ALA A 496 13.56 0.42 4.40
CA ALA A 496 14.71 0.24 3.51
C ALA A 496 14.47 0.72 2.05
N SER A 497 13.25 1.15 1.74
CA SER A 497 12.81 1.59 0.41
C SER A 497 12.74 3.11 0.31
N GLY A 498 12.57 3.63 -0.91
CA GLY A 498 12.48 5.07 -1.16
C GLY A 498 11.21 5.70 -0.59
N HIS A 499 11.22 7.04 -0.46
CA HIS A 499 10.05 7.86 -0.12
C HIS A 499 9.33 7.40 1.15
N GLY A 500 10.03 7.29 2.27
CA GLY A 500 9.44 6.86 3.56
C GLY A 500 8.85 5.44 3.54
N GLY A 501 9.30 4.60 2.59
CA GLY A 501 8.82 3.23 2.43
C GLY A 501 7.61 3.05 1.51
N SER A 502 7.03 4.14 0.99
CA SER A 502 5.86 4.05 0.09
C SER A 502 6.11 3.21 -1.17
N ASP A 503 7.33 3.25 -1.71
CA ASP A 503 7.72 2.45 -2.88
C ASP A 503 7.63 0.93 -2.62
N TYR A 504 7.82 0.51 -1.36
CA TYR A 504 7.65 -0.90 -0.95
C TYR A 504 6.18 -1.32 -1.04
N TYR A 505 5.26 -0.48 -0.57
CA TYR A 505 3.82 -0.78 -0.57
C TYR A 505 3.24 -0.84 -1.96
N VAL A 506 3.70 0.00 -2.89
CA VAL A 506 3.32 -0.08 -4.31
C VAL A 506 3.63 -1.48 -4.86
N MET A 507 4.86 -1.95 -4.67
CA MET A 507 5.29 -3.27 -5.13
C MET A 507 4.57 -4.40 -4.38
N HIS A 508 4.45 -4.29 -3.06
CA HIS A 508 3.80 -5.29 -2.22
C HIS A 508 2.35 -5.49 -2.62
N ASN A 509 1.55 -4.42 -2.72
CA ASN A 509 0.15 -4.54 -3.08
C ASN A 509 -0.04 -5.11 -4.49
N LEU A 510 0.80 -4.74 -5.47
CA LEU A 510 0.75 -5.37 -6.78
C LEU A 510 1.05 -6.88 -6.71
N VAL A 511 2.12 -7.27 -6.02
CA VAL A 511 2.53 -8.67 -5.91
C VAL A 511 1.46 -9.49 -5.18
N GLU A 512 0.89 -8.97 -4.09
CA GLU A 512 -0.22 -9.61 -3.39
C GLU A 512 -1.46 -9.73 -4.28
N LYS A 513 -1.79 -8.69 -5.06
CA LYS A 513 -2.89 -8.76 -6.03
C LYS A 513 -2.68 -9.87 -7.05
N LEU A 514 -1.46 -10.01 -7.57
CA LEU A 514 -1.08 -11.05 -8.53
C LEU A 514 -1.04 -12.46 -7.91
N ARG A 515 -0.81 -12.56 -6.60
CA ARG A 515 -0.93 -13.81 -5.82
C ARG A 515 -2.37 -14.19 -5.50
N GLY A 516 -3.33 -13.29 -5.73
CA GLY A 516 -4.76 -13.53 -5.58
C GLY A 516 -5.42 -12.72 -4.47
N ASN A 517 -4.69 -11.88 -3.74
CA ASN A 517 -5.24 -11.10 -2.64
C ASN A 517 -6.24 -10.05 -3.15
N ARG A 518 -7.54 -10.31 -2.95
CA ARG A 518 -8.60 -9.36 -3.34
C ARG A 518 -8.55 -8.04 -2.55
N ASN A 519 -7.99 -8.06 -1.34
CA ASN A 519 -7.88 -6.90 -0.45
C ASN A 519 -6.61 -6.06 -0.72
N ALA A 520 -5.71 -6.53 -1.59
CA ALA A 520 -4.54 -5.74 -1.98
C ALA A 520 -4.99 -4.47 -2.70
N VAL A 521 -4.57 -3.33 -2.14
CA VAL A 521 -4.97 -1.99 -2.58
C VAL A 521 -4.00 -1.52 -3.65
N ILE A 522 -4.46 -1.48 -4.90
CA ILE A 522 -3.71 -0.96 -6.04
C ILE A 522 -4.46 0.23 -6.64
N VAL A 523 -3.74 1.14 -7.30
CA VAL A 523 -4.34 2.17 -8.14
C VAL A 523 -4.50 1.58 -9.53
N ASP A 524 -5.73 1.31 -9.96
CA ASP A 524 -6.00 0.71 -11.28
C ASP A 524 -5.93 1.75 -12.42
N VAL A 525 -6.19 1.32 -13.65
CA VAL A 525 -6.16 2.21 -14.83
C VAL A 525 -7.15 3.37 -14.74
N TYR A 526 -8.33 3.15 -14.15
CA TYR A 526 -9.37 4.17 -14.04
C TYR A 526 -9.04 5.17 -12.97
N GLU A 527 -8.59 4.69 -11.82
CA GLU A 527 -8.14 5.55 -10.75
C GLU A 527 -6.91 6.37 -11.18
N ALA A 528 -5.97 5.77 -11.93
CA ALA A 528 -4.86 6.52 -12.52
C ALA A 528 -5.33 7.66 -13.43
N MET A 529 -6.39 7.46 -14.22
CA MET A 529 -7.01 8.52 -15.01
C MET A 529 -7.67 9.57 -14.12
N ASP A 530 -8.38 9.15 -13.07
CA ASP A 530 -9.01 10.06 -12.12
C ASP A 530 -7.95 10.93 -11.40
N MET A 531 -6.73 10.44 -11.20
CA MET A 531 -5.63 11.23 -10.65
C MET A 531 -5.00 12.20 -11.67
N PHE A 532 -4.82 11.78 -12.92
CA PHE A 532 -4.08 12.55 -13.92
C PHE A 532 -4.94 13.54 -14.73
N LEU A 533 -6.15 13.14 -15.14
CA LEU A 533 -7.02 13.97 -15.98
C LEU A 533 -7.35 15.34 -15.37
N PRO A 534 -7.55 15.50 -14.05
CA PRO A 534 -7.68 16.82 -13.45
C PRO A 534 -6.56 17.78 -13.85
N GLY A 535 -5.30 17.35 -13.78
CA GLY A 535 -4.15 18.15 -14.20
C GLY A 535 -4.15 18.47 -15.69
N TYR A 536 -4.48 17.49 -16.54
CA TYR A 536 -4.62 17.72 -17.99
C TYR A 536 -5.66 18.82 -18.31
N PHE A 537 -6.83 18.75 -17.68
CA PHE A 537 -7.90 19.74 -17.89
C PHE A 537 -7.67 21.04 -17.10
N ALA A 538 -6.86 21.04 -16.03
CA ALA A 538 -6.44 22.24 -15.31
C ALA A 538 -5.55 23.13 -16.18
N LEU A 539 -4.67 22.55 -17.02
CA LEU A 539 -3.94 23.32 -18.04
C LEU A 539 -4.91 24.02 -19.01
N ILE A 540 -5.91 23.30 -19.52
CA ILE A 540 -6.93 23.84 -20.43
C ILE A 540 -7.73 24.96 -19.75
N SER A 541 -8.07 24.77 -18.46
CA SER A 541 -8.74 25.78 -17.63
C SER A 541 -7.88 27.04 -17.52
N ALA A 542 -6.60 26.90 -17.16
CA ALA A 542 -5.66 28.01 -17.01
C ALA A 542 -5.47 28.80 -18.32
N MET A 543 -5.32 28.10 -19.46
CA MET A 543 -5.24 28.72 -20.79
C MET A 543 -6.47 29.56 -21.15
N LYS A 544 -7.64 29.22 -20.57
CA LYS A 544 -8.91 29.92 -20.76
C LYS A 544 -9.19 30.96 -19.67
N GLY A 545 -8.19 31.30 -18.85
CA GLY A 545 -8.33 32.29 -17.77
C GLY A 545 -8.93 31.73 -16.49
N GLY A 546 -8.79 30.43 -16.23
CA GLY A 546 -9.23 29.79 -14.98
C GLY A 546 -10.74 29.50 -14.93
N VAL A 547 -11.35 29.18 -16.07
CA VAL A 547 -12.77 28.77 -16.13
C VAL A 547 -12.93 27.32 -15.70
N THR A 548 -14.09 26.95 -15.18
CA THR A 548 -14.41 25.54 -14.90
C THR A 548 -14.43 24.72 -16.19
N VAL A 549 -13.76 23.57 -16.18
CA VAL A 549 -13.70 22.61 -17.28
C VAL A 549 -14.20 21.25 -16.79
N GLU A 550 -15.06 20.59 -17.58
CA GLU A 550 -15.55 19.25 -17.28
C GLU A 550 -14.48 18.19 -17.55
N ILE A 551 -14.44 17.16 -16.71
CA ILE A 551 -13.56 16.00 -16.87
C ILE A 551 -14.38 14.84 -17.46
N PRO A 552 -14.00 14.32 -18.64
CA PRO A 552 -14.75 13.27 -19.31
C PRO A 552 -14.72 11.97 -18.51
N ASN A 553 -15.87 11.29 -18.44
CA ASN A 553 -15.94 9.97 -17.82
C ASN A 553 -15.51 8.89 -18.83
N LEU A 554 -14.23 8.53 -18.84
CA LEU A 554 -13.69 7.50 -19.72
C LEU A 554 -14.13 6.07 -19.36
N ARG A 555 -14.93 5.87 -18.29
CA ARG A 555 -15.60 4.59 -18.03
C ARG A 555 -16.74 4.33 -19.02
N ASP A 556 -17.26 5.36 -19.68
CA ASP A 556 -18.28 5.24 -20.74
C ASP A 556 -17.60 5.10 -22.11
N PRO A 557 -17.72 3.94 -22.80
CA PRO A 557 -17.16 3.76 -24.14
C PRO A 557 -17.65 4.80 -25.16
N ALA A 558 -18.88 5.31 -25.03
CA ALA A 558 -19.40 6.33 -25.96
C ALA A 558 -18.66 7.66 -25.82
N VAL A 559 -18.23 8.02 -24.59
CA VAL A 559 -17.42 9.23 -24.35
C VAL A 559 -16.02 9.09 -24.96
N ARG A 560 -15.45 7.88 -24.98
CA ARG A 560 -14.10 7.61 -25.53
C ARG A 560 -13.98 7.96 -27.01
N GLU A 561 -15.06 7.83 -27.79
CA GLU A 561 -15.02 8.10 -29.24
C GLU A 561 -14.60 9.53 -29.57
N ALA A 562 -14.96 10.51 -28.74
CA ALA A 562 -14.53 11.90 -28.93
C ALA A 562 -13.01 12.10 -28.73
N TRP A 563 -12.36 11.19 -28.01
CA TRP A 563 -10.97 11.31 -27.58
C TRP A 563 -10.02 10.36 -28.32
N ARG A 564 -10.55 9.42 -29.11
CA ARG A 564 -9.80 8.35 -29.79
C ARG A 564 -8.66 8.85 -30.69
N ASN A 565 -8.80 10.05 -31.25
CA ASN A 565 -7.79 10.67 -32.11
C ASN A 565 -7.20 11.96 -31.51
N HIS A 566 -7.43 12.22 -30.22
CA HIS A 566 -7.04 13.46 -29.57
C HIS A 566 -5.60 13.39 -29.04
N THR A 567 -4.66 13.88 -29.85
CA THR A 567 -3.21 13.83 -29.58
C THR A 567 -2.68 15.03 -28.80
N ALA A 568 -3.54 15.95 -28.37
CA ALA A 568 -3.06 17.19 -27.74
C ALA A 568 -2.24 16.90 -26.47
N CYS A 569 -1.00 17.38 -26.46
CA CYS A 569 -0.05 17.30 -25.36
C CYS A 569 1.07 18.34 -25.58
N THR A 570 2.05 18.39 -24.68
CA THR A 570 3.15 19.37 -24.75
C THR A 570 4.39 18.89 -25.51
N ASP A 571 4.36 17.67 -26.07
CA ASP A 571 5.44 17.13 -26.88
C ASP A 571 5.13 17.31 -28.36
N PRO A 572 5.93 18.10 -29.10
CA PRO A 572 5.68 18.36 -30.51
C PRO A 572 5.74 17.10 -31.39
N ASP A 573 6.53 16.09 -31.00
CA ASP A 573 6.68 14.86 -31.79
C ASP A 573 5.43 13.96 -31.70
N VAL A 574 4.64 14.10 -30.63
CA VAL A 574 3.38 13.36 -30.40
C VAL A 574 2.16 14.18 -30.79
N ALA A 575 2.15 15.48 -30.46
CA ALA A 575 0.96 16.31 -30.58
C ALA A 575 0.59 16.65 -32.03
N GLY A 576 1.59 16.80 -32.92
CA GLY A 576 1.38 17.31 -34.27
C GLY A 576 0.70 18.70 -34.23
N ASP A 577 -0.41 18.84 -34.95
CA ASP A 577 -1.19 20.09 -35.01
C ASP A 577 -1.94 20.42 -33.70
N MET A 578 -1.92 19.55 -32.70
CA MET A 578 -2.59 19.73 -31.41
C MET A 578 -1.63 20.10 -30.26
N LEU A 579 -0.48 20.71 -30.57
CA LEU A 579 0.51 21.08 -29.55
C LEU A 579 -0.07 22.03 -28.50
N LEU A 580 0.00 21.61 -27.24
CA LEU A 580 -0.31 22.42 -26.06
C LEU A 580 0.97 23.12 -25.57
N PRO A 581 0.87 24.34 -25.05
CA PRO A 581 2.02 25.03 -24.49
C PRO A 581 2.40 24.44 -23.13
N SER A 582 3.68 24.50 -22.76
CA SER A 582 4.16 24.09 -21.43
C SER A 582 3.68 25.03 -20.31
N LEU A 583 3.51 26.32 -20.66
CA LEU A 583 2.98 27.37 -19.78
C LEU A 583 1.65 27.86 -20.37
N SER A 584 0.63 28.03 -19.54
CA SER A 584 -0.73 28.43 -19.91
C SER A 584 -0.83 29.74 -20.71
N THR A 585 0.16 30.63 -20.57
CA THR A 585 0.26 31.91 -21.30
C THR A 585 1.13 31.85 -22.56
N GLY A 586 1.68 30.68 -22.89
CA GLY A 586 2.56 30.43 -24.05
C GLY A 586 3.95 29.93 -23.63
N THR A 587 4.56 29.08 -24.46
CA THR A 587 5.85 28.44 -24.15
C THR A 587 7.01 29.45 -24.14
N PRO A 588 7.72 29.62 -23.00
CA PRO A 588 8.90 30.48 -22.92
C PRO A 588 10.06 29.96 -23.78
N GLU A 589 10.83 30.87 -24.41
CA GLU A 589 12.09 30.53 -25.06
C GLU A 589 13.21 30.40 -24.01
N ILE A 590 13.85 29.23 -23.96
CA ILE A 590 15.05 29.01 -23.14
C ILE A 590 16.29 29.09 -24.05
N PRO A 591 17.25 29.99 -23.77
CA PRO A 591 18.47 30.10 -24.57
C PRO A 591 19.31 28.80 -24.51
N ASP A 592 19.91 28.41 -25.64
CA ASP A 592 20.85 27.27 -25.71
C ASP A 592 21.99 27.39 -24.67
N SER A 593 22.43 28.62 -24.39
CA SER A 593 23.45 28.89 -23.36
C SER A 593 23.07 28.38 -21.97
N THR A 594 21.78 28.28 -21.66
CA THR A 594 21.29 27.69 -20.41
C THR A 594 21.64 26.21 -20.35
N TYR A 595 21.30 25.44 -21.40
CA TYR A 595 21.59 24.01 -21.45
C TYR A 595 23.10 23.74 -21.53
N GLU A 596 23.87 24.57 -22.23
CA GLU A 596 25.33 24.51 -22.24
C GLU A 596 25.97 24.81 -20.88
N ALA A 597 25.35 25.70 -20.09
CA ALA A 597 25.76 25.91 -18.70
C ALA A 597 25.41 24.70 -17.82
N LEU A 598 24.22 24.11 -18.00
CA LEU A 598 23.78 22.94 -17.24
C LEU A 598 24.71 21.73 -17.42
N LYS A 599 25.21 21.51 -18.64
CA LYS A 599 26.18 20.44 -18.97
C LYS A 599 27.52 20.55 -18.22
N ARG A 600 27.86 21.74 -17.69
CA ARG A 600 29.11 21.95 -16.92
C ARG A 600 28.98 21.52 -15.47
N TYR A 601 27.76 21.35 -14.97
CA TYR A 601 27.56 20.84 -13.61
C TYR A 601 27.85 19.33 -13.58
N PRO A 602 28.53 18.84 -12.52
CA PRO A 602 28.70 17.41 -12.35
C PRO A 602 27.34 16.72 -12.26
N TYR A 603 27.21 15.58 -12.93
CA TYR A 603 25.99 14.77 -12.97
C TYR A 603 25.54 14.31 -11.56
N ASP A 604 26.49 14.16 -10.63
CA ASP A 604 26.32 13.50 -9.33
C ASP A 604 26.34 14.45 -8.13
N LYS A 605 26.00 15.73 -8.30
CA LYS A 605 25.80 16.62 -7.15
C LYS A 605 24.43 17.27 -7.24
N SER A 606 23.55 16.88 -6.32
CA SER A 606 22.62 17.82 -5.72
C SER A 606 23.42 19.08 -5.40
N ILE A 607 23.07 20.22 -5.99
CA ILE A 607 23.61 21.52 -5.61
C ILE A 607 23.19 21.81 -4.15
N THR A 608 23.92 21.22 -3.20
CA THR A 608 23.81 21.44 -1.75
C THR A 608 24.70 22.58 -1.28
N VAL A 609 25.34 23.30 -2.20
CA VAL A 609 26.22 24.40 -1.84
C VAL A 609 25.37 25.60 -1.44
N ASP A 610 25.42 25.91 -0.14
CA ASP A 610 24.86 27.11 0.47
C ASP A 610 25.61 28.35 -0.07
N THR A 611 25.21 28.78 -1.26
CA THR A 611 25.72 29.96 -1.96
C THR A 611 25.57 31.25 -1.16
N ARG A 612 24.77 31.29 -0.08
CA ARG A 612 24.66 32.48 0.78
C ARG A 612 25.94 32.70 1.61
N ASN A 613 26.53 31.62 2.12
CA ASN A 613 27.79 31.66 2.86
C ASN A 613 29.00 31.94 1.96
N GLU A 614 29.01 31.46 0.71
CA GLU A 614 30.08 31.74 -0.25
C GLU A 614 30.03 33.16 -0.85
N LEU A 615 28.84 33.77 -0.90
CA LEU A 615 28.65 35.14 -1.39
C LEU A 615 28.80 36.23 -0.32
N GLY A 616 29.11 35.86 0.94
CA GLY A 616 29.30 36.82 2.03
C GLY A 616 28.06 37.66 2.32
N ILE A 617 26.87 37.16 2.01
CA ILE A 617 25.61 37.83 2.34
C ILE A 617 25.31 37.48 3.80
N GLU A 618 25.83 38.29 4.72
CA GLU A 618 25.38 38.30 6.12
C GLU A 618 23.92 38.80 6.19
N LEU A 619 23.15 38.23 7.13
CA LEU A 619 21.75 38.56 7.39
C LEU A 619 21.52 40.03 7.77
#